data_AF-A0A5C6A7R0-F1
#
_entry.id   AF-A0A5C6A7R0-F1
#
_cell.length_a   1.000
_cell.length_b   1.000
_cell.length_c   1.000
_cell.angle_alpha   90.00
_cell.angle_beta   90.00
_cell.angle_gamma   90.00
#
_symmetry.space_group_name_H-M   'P 1'
#
loop_
_entity.id
_entity.type
_entity.pdbx_description
1 polymer ?
#
loop_
_entity_poly.entity_id
_entity_poly.type
_entity_poly.pdbx_seq_one_letter_code
_entity_poly.pdbx_strand_id
1 'polypeptide(L)'
;MIDPIDTLGVIWFVGLFLGLPLLGWLAMVVDYRAYLHSLKRALVVVRTYRLEVPLWALRDRPECLRELGLAPDCTRDEVMAAYRQRVKLVHPDHGGDRRRFELLQQRLQEALRLVEKRDG
;
A
#
# COMPACT_ATOMS: atom_id res chain seq x y z
N MET A 1 33.59 19.31 -60.80
CA MET A 1 33.98 17.91 -60.53
C MET A 1 34.27 17.87 -59.04
N ILE A 2 33.38 17.28 -58.24
CA ILE A 2 33.54 17.30 -56.78
C ILE A 2 34.64 16.28 -56.46
N ASP A 3 35.70 16.73 -55.79
CA ASP A 3 36.83 15.87 -55.45
C ASP A 3 36.42 14.83 -54.39
N PRO A 4 36.92 13.59 -54.49
CA PRO A 4 36.57 12.52 -53.56
C PRO A 4 36.96 12.81 -52.11
N ILE A 5 37.88 13.75 -51.88
CA ILE A 5 38.30 14.20 -50.55
C ILE A 5 37.22 15.10 -49.93
N ASP A 6 36.55 15.91 -50.75
CA ASP A 6 35.53 16.85 -50.32
C ASP A 6 34.22 16.12 -49.96
N THR A 7 33.86 15.10 -50.75
CA THR A 7 32.73 14.21 -50.41
C THR A 7 32.99 13.41 -49.13
N LEU A 8 34.22 12.92 -48.90
CA LEU A 8 34.57 12.22 -47.68
C LEU A 8 34.46 13.13 -46.44
N GLY A 9 34.89 14.39 -46.56
CA GLY A 9 34.77 15.40 -45.51
C GLY A 9 33.31 15.71 -45.18
N VAL A 10 32.47 15.89 -46.19
CA VAL A 10 31.03 16.14 -46.03
C VAL A 10 30.34 14.96 -45.36
N ILE A 11 30.64 13.71 -45.76
CA ILE A 11 30.07 12.51 -45.14
C ILE A 11 30.46 12.41 -43.66
N TRP A 12 31.73 12.63 -43.33
CA TRP A 12 32.20 12.64 -41.95
C TRP A 12 31.54 13.75 -41.13
N PHE A 13 31.44 14.95 -41.68
CA PHE A 13 30.82 16.09 -41.01
C PHE A 13 29.34 15.84 -40.72
N VAL A 14 28.58 15.36 -41.71
CA VAL A 14 27.16 15.01 -41.55
C VAL A 14 26.98 13.86 -40.57
N GLY A 15 27.83 12.83 -40.67
CA GLY A 15 27.83 11.70 -39.75
C GLY A 15 28.09 12.12 -38.30
N LEU A 16 28.99 13.07 -38.08
CA LEU A 16 29.31 13.57 -36.73
C LEU A 16 28.22 14.53 -36.22
N PHE A 17 27.72 15.41 -37.09
CA PHE A 17 26.66 16.38 -36.78
C PHE A 17 25.34 15.71 -36.42
N LEU A 18 24.98 14.60 -37.08
CA LEU A 18 23.78 13.82 -36.75
C LEU A 18 24.07 12.74 -35.70
N GLY A 19 25.26 12.15 -35.72
CA GLY A 19 25.65 11.06 -34.84
C GLY A 19 25.75 11.48 -33.37
N LEU A 20 26.38 12.63 -33.07
CA LEU A 20 26.47 13.13 -31.69
C LEU A 20 25.10 13.35 -31.02
N PRO A 21 24.16 14.10 -31.61
CA PRO A 21 22.86 14.31 -30.98
C PRO A 21 22.03 13.01 -30.91
N LEU A 22 22.13 12.13 -31.90
CA LEU A 22 21.47 10.83 -31.86
C LEU A 22 22.01 9.95 -30.71
N LEU A 23 23.32 9.95 -30.53
CA LEU A 23 23.98 9.20 -29.45
C LEU A 23 23.64 9.79 -28.08
N GLY A 24 23.61 11.11 -27.94
CA GLY A 24 23.15 11.78 -26.72
C GLY A 24 21.69 11.47 -26.40
N TRP A 25 20.80 11.47 -27.41
CA TRP A 25 19.41 11.08 -27.24
C TRP A 25 19.25 9.63 -26.81
N LEU A 26 20.01 8.70 -27.41
CA LEU A 26 20.04 7.29 -27.00
C LEU A 26 20.49 7.13 -25.55
N ALA A 27 21.56 7.82 -25.14
CA ALA A 27 22.05 7.79 -23.76
C ALA A 27 20.98 8.29 -22.76
N MET A 28 20.33 9.43 -23.07
CA MET A 28 19.26 9.99 -22.25
C MET A 28 18.06 9.03 -22.12
N VAL A 29 17.69 8.35 -23.21
CA VAL A 29 16.59 7.36 -23.19
C VAL A 29 16.95 6.13 -22.35
N VAL A 30 18.21 5.67 -22.42
CA VAL A 30 18.69 4.54 -21.61
C VAL A 30 18.68 4.89 -20.13
N ASP A 31 19.22 6.04 -19.74
CA ASP A 31 19.21 6.50 -18.35
C ASP A 31 17.80 6.68 -17.80
N TYR A 32 16.89 7.25 -18.61
CA TYR A 32 15.49 7.40 -18.23
C TYR A 32 14.81 6.03 -18.00
N ARG A 33 15.08 5.04 -18.86
CA ARG A 33 14.55 3.68 -18.69
C ARG A 33 15.15 2.99 -17.46
N ALA A 34 16.44 3.16 -17.20
CA ALA A 34 17.10 2.63 -16.02
C ALA A 34 16.54 3.24 -14.73
N TYR A 35 16.33 4.57 -14.73
CA TYR A 35 15.69 5.30 -13.64
C TYR A 35 14.26 4.81 -13.37
N LEU A 36 13.44 4.63 -14.41
CA LEU A 36 12.09 4.09 -14.24
C LEU A 36 12.09 2.64 -13.71
N HIS A 37 13.08 1.83 -14.10
CA HIS A 37 13.19 0.46 -13.62
C HIS A 37 13.61 0.41 -12.14
N SER A 38 14.53 1.25 -11.70
CA SER A 38 14.92 1.34 -10.28
C SER A 38 13.77 1.84 -9.42
N LEU A 39 13.01 2.84 -9.90
CA LEU A 39 11.83 3.36 -9.23
C LEU A 39 10.76 2.29 -9.03
N LYS A 40 10.47 1.49 -10.07
CA LYS A 40 9.53 0.37 -9.97
C LYS A 40 9.96 -0.65 -8.91
N ARG A 41 11.25 -1.00 -8.84
CA ARG A 41 11.77 -1.93 -7.83
C ARG A 41 11.64 -1.35 -6.41
N ALA A 42 11.96 -0.07 -6.24
CA ALA A 42 11.79 0.62 -4.95
C ALA A 42 10.32 0.65 -4.52
N LEU A 43 9.41 0.92 -5.44
CA LEU A 43 7.98 0.99 -5.16
C LEU A 43 7.38 -0.39 -4.81
N VAL A 44 7.87 -1.46 -5.45
CA VAL A 44 7.52 -2.85 -5.07
C VAL A 44 8.00 -3.17 -3.65
N VAL A 45 9.22 -2.76 -3.28
CA VAL A 45 9.75 -2.95 -1.92
C VAL A 45 8.89 -2.20 -0.90
N VAL A 46 8.59 -0.92 -1.14
CA VAL A 46 7.73 -0.10 -0.26
C VAL A 46 6.32 -0.65 -0.14
N ARG A 47 5.72 -1.15 -1.23
CA ARG A 47 4.39 -1.79 -1.18
C ARG A 47 4.40 -3.05 -0.32
N THR A 48 5.50 -3.79 -0.32
CA THR A 48 5.68 -5.00 0.49
C THR A 48 5.95 -4.68 1.97
N TYR A 49 6.34 -3.45 2.32
CA TYR A 49 6.33 -2.93 3.70
C TYR A 49 4.90 -2.63 4.20
N ARG A 50 3.93 -3.50 3.94
CA ARG A 50 2.68 -3.51 4.71
C ARG A 50 3.03 -3.85 6.15
N LEU A 51 3.32 -2.79 6.91
CA LEU A 51 3.41 -2.66 8.36
C LEU A 51 3.18 -3.98 9.12
N GLU A 52 4.27 -4.69 9.40
CA GLU A 52 4.29 -5.58 10.55
C GLU A 52 4.11 -4.69 11.78
N VAL A 53 2.87 -4.62 12.26
CA VAL A 53 2.51 -3.89 13.47
C VAL A 53 3.40 -4.40 14.62
N PRO A 54 4.18 -3.52 15.27
CA PRO A 54 5.12 -3.96 16.28
C PRO A 54 4.39 -4.57 17.48
N LEU A 55 5.04 -5.52 18.16
CA LEU A 55 4.44 -6.28 19.28
C LEU A 55 3.90 -5.39 20.42
N TRP A 56 4.47 -4.22 20.65
CA TRP A 56 3.97 -3.25 21.63
C TRP A 56 2.63 -2.63 21.21
N ALA A 57 2.43 -2.39 19.91
CA ALA A 57 1.15 -1.94 19.35
C ALA A 57 0.07 -3.04 19.34
N LEU A 58 0.45 -4.31 19.56
CA LEU A 58 -0.48 -5.38 19.91
C LEU A 58 -0.80 -5.42 21.40
N ARG A 59 0.15 -5.00 22.25
CA ARG A 59 0.04 -5.05 23.71
C ARG A 59 -0.86 -3.96 24.29
N ASP A 60 -0.82 -2.77 23.69
CA ASP A 60 -1.73 -1.66 24.04
C ASP A 60 -3.13 -1.81 23.43
N ARG A 61 -3.45 -2.95 22.80
CA ARG A 61 -4.80 -3.15 22.26
C ARG A 61 -5.79 -3.36 23.40
N PRO A 62 -6.85 -2.55 23.49
CA PRO A 62 -7.89 -2.74 24.48
C PRO A 62 -8.55 -4.10 24.27
N GLU A 63 -8.87 -4.78 25.38
CA GLU A 63 -9.34 -6.17 25.32
C GLU A 63 -10.61 -6.33 24.49
N CYS A 64 -11.47 -5.31 24.42
CA CYS A 64 -12.66 -5.29 23.58
C CYS A 64 -12.32 -5.46 22.09
N LEU A 65 -11.32 -4.75 21.55
CA LEU A 65 -10.91 -4.88 20.14
C LEU A 65 -10.24 -6.23 19.87
N ARG A 66 -9.44 -6.72 20.81
CA ARG A 66 -8.80 -8.04 20.72
C ARG A 66 -9.85 -9.16 20.73
N GLU A 67 -10.80 -9.09 21.64
CA GLU A 67 -11.92 -10.02 21.69
C GLU A 67 -12.68 -9.99 20.39
N LEU A 68 -12.98 -8.81 19.81
CA LEU A 68 -13.66 -8.65 18.52
C LEU A 68 -12.83 -9.05 17.28
N GLY A 69 -11.53 -9.23 17.43
CA GLY A 69 -10.61 -9.56 16.32
C GLY A 69 -10.38 -8.37 15.38
N LEU A 70 -10.56 -7.15 15.87
CA LEU A 70 -10.46 -5.91 15.10
C LEU A 70 -9.06 -5.30 15.21
N ALA A 71 -8.66 -4.58 14.16
CA ALA A 71 -7.45 -3.77 14.17
C ALA A 71 -7.61 -2.55 15.10
N PRO A 72 -6.51 -2.01 15.66
CA PRO A 72 -6.57 -0.80 16.49
C PRO A 72 -7.05 0.43 15.71
N ASP A 73 -6.78 0.45 14.40
CA ASP A 73 -7.20 1.51 13.48
C ASP A 73 -8.59 1.27 12.88
N CYS A 74 -9.38 0.36 13.46
CA CYS A 74 -10.67 0.01 12.88
C CYS A 74 -11.62 1.20 12.83
N THR A 75 -12.45 1.23 11.79
CA THR A 75 -13.51 2.24 11.64
C THR A 75 -14.81 1.77 12.28
N ARG A 76 -15.74 2.70 12.52
CA ARG A 76 -17.07 2.39 13.07
C ARG A 76 -17.82 1.32 12.26
N ASP A 77 -17.68 1.38 10.93
CA ASP A 77 -18.35 0.45 10.02
C ASP A 77 -17.76 -0.97 10.12
N GLU A 78 -16.45 -1.09 10.27
CA GLU A 78 -15.76 -2.37 10.49
C GLU A 78 -16.15 -3.02 11.82
N VAL A 79 -16.28 -2.22 12.88
CA VAL A 79 -16.76 -2.67 14.20
C VAL A 79 -18.16 -3.27 14.08
N MET A 80 -19.07 -2.58 13.39
CA MET A 80 -20.43 -3.06 13.15
C MET A 80 -20.49 -4.29 12.25
N ALA A 81 -19.62 -4.40 11.25
CA ALA A 81 -19.51 -5.58 10.40
C ALA A 81 -19.08 -6.83 11.19
N ALA A 82 -18.06 -6.70 12.03
CA ALA A 82 -17.59 -7.77 12.90
C ALA A 82 -18.65 -8.20 13.93
N TYR A 83 -19.41 -7.23 14.46
CA TYR A 83 -20.54 -7.52 15.34
C TYR A 83 -21.60 -8.39 14.65
N ARG A 84 -22.03 -8.01 13.43
CA ARG A 84 -23.03 -8.78 12.68
C ARG A 84 -22.59 -10.21 12.41
N GLN A 85 -21.30 -10.43 12.15
CA GLN A 85 -20.76 -11.79 11.96
C GLN A 85 -20.80 -12.60 13.26
N ARG A 86 -20.41 -12.00 14.39
CA ARG A 86 -20.39 -12.67 15.70
C ARG A 86 -21.76 -12.94 16.27
N VAL A 87 -22.69 -12.01 16.09
CA VAL A 87 -24.09 -12.18 16.50
C VAL A 87 -24.69 -13.40 15.82
N LYS A 88 -24.44 -13.61 14.53
CA LYS A 88 -24.90 -14.80 13.81
C LYS A 88 -24.38 -16.11 14.44
N LEU A 89 -23.19 -16.09 15.03
CA LEU A 89 -22.58 -17.27 15.67
C LEU A 89 -23.07 -17.49 17.10
N VAL A 90 -23.40 -16.42 17.82
CA VAL A 90 -23.70 -16.45 19.27
C VAL A 90 -25.21 -16.29 19.55
N HIS A 91 -26.05 -16.14 18.53
CA HIS A 91 -27.46 -15.80 18.72
C HIS A 91 -28.19 -16.83 19.61
N PRO A 92 -28.92 -16.37 20.66
CA PRO A 92 -29.62 -17.25 21.60
C PRO A 92 -30.70 -18.11 20.93
N ASP A 93 -31.27 -17.66 19.81
CA ASP A 93 -32.29 -18.42 19.06
C ASP A 93 -31.77 -19.75 18.47
N HIS A 94 -30.45 -19.93 18.38
CA HIS A 94 -29.83 -21.20 17.96
C HIS A 94 -29.33 -22.04 19.16
N GLY A 95 -29.76 -21.73 20.39
CA GLY A 95 -29.28 -22.39 21.61
C GLY A 95 -28.08 -21.69 22.27
N GLY A 96 -27.84 -20.42 21.92
CA GLY A 96 -26.77 -19.60 22.49
C GLY A 96 -27.07 -19.12 23.92
N ASP A 97 -26.01 -18.91 24.70
CA ASP A 97 -26.10 -18.42 26.08
C ASP A 97 -26.34 -16.89 26.09
N ARG A 98 -27.49 -16.48 26.65
CA ARG A 98 -27.89 -15.07 26.78
C ARG A 98 -26.83 -14.22 27.48
N ARG A 99 -26.09 -14.79 28.44
CA ARG A 99 -25.01 -14.08 29.16
C ARG A 99 -23.84 -13.75 28.23
N ARG A 100 -23.51 -14.66 27.31
CA ARG A 100 -22.44 -14.43 26.30
C ARG A 100 -22.84 -13.35 25.31
N PHE A 101 -24.12 -13.28 24.97
CA PHE A 101 -24.66 -12.23 24.10
C PHE A 101 -24.61 -10.84 24.76
N GLU A 102 -25.02 -10.74 26.03
CA GLU A 102 -24.96 -9.49 26.80
C GLU A 102 -23.50 -9.01 26.96
N LEU A 103 -22.57 -9.92 27.25
CA LEU A 103 -21.14 -9.61 27.31
C LEU A 103 -20.61 -9.10 25.96
N LEU A 104 -20.98 -9.76 24.86
CA LEU A 104 -20.59 -9.33 23.51
C LEU A 104 -21.09 -7.91 23.19
N GLN A 105 -22.31 -7.57 23.60
CA GLN A 105 -22.86 -6.22 23.42
C GLN A 105 -22.10 -5.17 24.23
N GLN A 106 -21.75 -5.47 25.48
CA GLN A 106 -20.95 -4.55 26.31
C GLN A 106 -19.59 -4.25 25.67
N ARG A 107 -18.92 -5.28 25.17
CA ARG A 107 -17.62 -5.16 24.48
C ARG A 107 -17.72 -4.36 23.18
N LEU A 108 -18.81 -4.53 22.43
CA LEU A 108 -19.08 -3.73 21.24
C LEU A 108 -19.21 -2.24 21.58
N GLN A 109 -20.00 -1.93 22.61
CA GLN A 109 -20.25 -0.56 23.01
C GLN A 109 -18.96 0.13 23.47
N GLU A 110 -18.11 -0.60 24.18
CA GLU A 110 -16.79 -0.12 24.59
C GLU A 110 -15.87 0.13 23.38
N ALA A 111 -15.84 -0.78 22.40
CA ALA A 111 -15.09 -0.59 21.16
C ALA A 111 -15.56 0.64 20.36
N LEU A 112 -16.87 0.84 20.23
CA LEU A 112 -17.43 2.02 19.55
C LEU A 112 -17.05 3.33 20.24
N ARG A 113 -17.10 3.36 21.57
CA ARG A 113 -16.70 4.53 22.36
C ARG A 113 -15.22 4.89 22.15
N LEU A 114 -14.35 3.89 22.01
CA LEU A 114 -12.93 4.11 21.75
C LEU A 114 -12.68 4.66 20.35
N VAL A 115 -13.37 4.15 19.34
CA VAL A 115 -13.31 4.66 17.96
C VAL A 115 -13.82 6.10 17.90
N GLU A 116 -14.95 6.39 18.55
CA GLU A 116 -15.52 7.75 18.59
C GLU A 116 -14.60 8.76 19.29
N LYS A 117 -13.94 8.36 20.38
CA LYS A 117 -12.94 9.21 21.06
C LYS A 117 -11.71 9.50 20.19
N ARG A 118 -11.38 8.62 19.26
CA ARG A 118 -10.24 8.78 18.35
C ARG A 118 -10.58 9.70 17.17
N ASP A 119 -11.82 9.62 16.70
CA ASP A 119 -12.27 10.31 15.48
C ASP A 119 -12.81 11.73 15.75
N GLY A 120 -12.93 12.14 17.02
CA GLY A 120 -13.33 13.48 17.46
C GLY A 120 -12.21 14.29 18.11
#